data_AF-A0A7S0PZL9-F1
#
_entry.id   AF-A0A7S0PZL9-F1
#
_cell.length_a   1.000
_cell.length_b   1.000
_cell.length_c   1.000
_cell.angle_alpha   90.00
_cell.angle_beta   90.00
_cell.angle_gamma   90.00
#
_symmetry.space_group_name_H-M   'P 1'
#
loop_
_entity.id
_entity.type
_entity.pdbx_description
1 polymer ?
#
loop_
_entity_poly.entity_id
_entity_poly.type
_entity_poly.pdbx_seq_one_letter_code
_entity_poly.pdbx_strand_id
1 'polypeptide(L)'
;HSCSPFTRKLLPPLAPPDNLLKAGGKGAHSAARAAFAEHEERLLALSFTSIYEYLFLLRDASQVLHEARKRGLIYLAAAVSDFYVPDDELAEHKIQSTDGGLALHLHSVPKMLGEIKGGGGSDGWAPEAMLVSFKLETNAAILKAKAAASIRKYGIDVVVANQLQTYKSQVTLVFAEGDEPPLSIEVSGDETDEVPVSGVSTTTLNLPSQGGDLEPLLVAELARLHDLKLSDEESVTPRRGGASMRIVS
;
A
#
# COMPACT_ATOMS: atom_id res chain seq x y z
N HIS A 1 -26.26 7.94 18.81
CA HIS A 1 -24.87 7.65 19.16
C HIS A 1 -24.10 7.42 17.86
N SER A 2 -23.05 8.18 17.62
CA SER A 2 -22.33 8.22 16.33
C SER A 2 -21.64 6.89 16.02
N CYS A 3 -22.15 6.14 15.03
CA CYS A 3 -21.57 4.93 14.43
C CYS A 3 -20.31 5.24 13.59
N SER A 4 -19.31 5.87 14.19
CA SER A 4 -18.00 5.94 13.55
C SER A 4 -17.17 4.76 14.04
N PRO A 5 -16.70 3.85 13.17
CA PRO A 5 -15.83 2.73 13.57
C PRO A 5 -14.46 3.19 14.11
N PHE A 6 -14.25 4.51 14.26
CA PHE A 6 -12.97 5.15 14.55
C PHE A 6 -12.83 5.75 15.96
N THR A 7 -13.81 5.57 16.85
CA THR A 7 -13.83 6.18 18.20
C THR A 7 -12.84 5.58 19.20
N ARG A 8 -12.22 4.43 18.91
CA ARG A 8 -11.30 3.76 19.84
C ARG A 8 -9.84 4.13 19.54
N LYS A 9 -9.10 4.57 20.55
CA LYS A 9 -7.65 4.78 20.46
C LYS A 9 -6.97 3.43 20.59
N LEU A 10 -6.42 2.91 19.48
CA LEU A 10 -5.70 1.64 19.47
C LEU A 10 -4.25 1.90 19.92
N LEU A 11 -3.79 1.22 20.97
CA LEU A 11 -2.36 1.14 21.29
C LEU A 11 -1.87 -0.21 20.77
N PRO A 12 -1.24 -0.27 19.58
CA PRO A 12 -0.73 -1.53 19.05
C PRO A 12 0.37 -2.07 19.97
N PRO A 13 0.48 -3.41 20.13
CA PRO A 13 1.63 -3.98 20.81
C PRO A 13 2.89 -3.68 20.01
N LEU A 14 3.84 -2.99 20.63
CA LEU A 14 5.21 -2.88 20.11
C LEU A 14 5.83 -4.28 20.13
N ALA A 15 6.13 -4.82 18.96
CA ALA A 15 6.84 -6.09 18.86
C ALA A 15 8.33 -5.80 18.70
N PRO A 16 9.22 -6.50 19.44
CA PRO A 16 10.64 -6.40 19.15
C PRO A 16 10.89 -6.89 17.70
N PRO A 17 11.77 -6.23 16.93
CA PRO A 17 12.04 -6.57 15.53
C PRO A 17 12.33 -8.06 15.30
N ASP A 18 13.00 -8.70 16.25
CA ASP A 18 13.30 -10.13 16.25
C ASP A 18 12.09 -11.06 16.17
N ASN A 19 10.94 -10.65 16.74
CA ASN A 19 9.72 -11.46 16.73
C ASN A 19 9.01 -11.39 15.37
N LEU A 20 9.06 -10.24 14.68
CA LEU A 20 8.55 -10.10 13.31
C LEU A 20 9.36 -10.96 12.34
N LEU A 21 10.68 -10.95 12.50
CA LEU A 21 11.58 -11.72 11.65
C LEU A 21 11.34 -13.22 11.83
N LYS A 22 11.03 -13.72 13.02
CA LYS A 22 10.69 -15.14 13.22
C LYS A 22 9.40 -15.59 12.52
N ALA A 23 8.47 -14.68 12.24
CA ALA A 23 7.16 -15.00 11.66
C ALA A 23 7.16 -15.17 10.13
N GLY A 24 8.16 -14.64 9.41
CA GLY A 24 8.13 -14.53 7.94
C GLY A 24 8.51 -15.78 7.10
N GLY A 25 8.85 -16.94 7.69
CA GLY A 25 9.39 -18.10 6.95
C GLY A 25 10.90 -18.33 7.12
N LYS A 26 11.57 -19.13 6.26
CA LYS A 26 13.00 -19.48 6.40
C LYS A 26 13.94 -18.85 5.35
N GLY A 27 13.41 -18.39 4.21
CA GLY A 27 14.21 -18.00 3.03
C GLY A 27 14.50 -16.49 2.93
N ALA A 28 13.50 -15.63 3.16
CA ALA A 28 13.62 -14.16 3.12
C ALA A 28 14.32 -13.57 4.36
N HIS A 29 14.90 -14.43 5.20
CA HIS A 29 15.16 -14.15 6.61
C HIS A 29 16.56 -13.68 6.90
N SER A 30 17.57 -14.09 6.15
CA SER A 30 18.94 -13.74 6.48
C SER A 30 19.27 -12.29 6.09
N ALA A 31 18.92 -11.88 4.87
CA ALA A 31 19.18 -10.53 4.36
C ALA A 31 18.31 -9.47 5.07
N ALA A 32 17.00 -9.75 5.21
CA ALA A 32 16.12 -8.87 5.99
C ALA A 32 16.58 -8.78 7.45
N ARG A 33 16.96 -9.89 8.11
CA ARG A 33 17.47 -9.81 9.50
C ARG A 33 18.74 -9.00 9.64
N ALA A 34 19.69 -9.15 8.71
CA ALA A 34 20.93 -8.40 8.73
C ALA A 34 20.67 -6.89 8.55
N ALA A 35 19.84 -6.51 7.58
CA ALA A 35 19.46 -5.11 7.37
C ALA A 35 18.63 -4.54 8.54
N PHE A 36 17.76 -5.35 9.15
CA PHE A 36 16.99 -4.96 10.34
C PHE A 36 17.91 -4.70 11.54
N ALA A 37 18.92 -5.55 11.77
CA ALA A 37 19.87 -5.37 12.87
C ALA A 37 20.80 -4.17 12.64
N GLU A 38 21.20 -3.92 11.38
CA GLU A 38 22.05 -2.77 11.03
C GLU A 38 21.34 -1.43 11.18
N HIS A 39 20.01 -1.41 11.08
CA HIS A 39 19.20 -0.18 11.04
C HIS A 39 18.11 -0.16 12.12
N GLU A 40 18.34 -0.86 13.24
CA GLU A 40 17.36 -1.03 14.32
C GLU A 40 16.81 0.31 14.84
N GLU A 41 17.66 1.33 14.99
CA GLU A 41 17.26 2.68 15.43
C GLU A 41 16.35 3.41 14.43
N ARG A 42 16.26 2.94 13.19
CA ARG A 42 15.42 3.51 12.11
C ARG A 42 14.18 2.67 11.80
N LEU A 43 13.92 1.64 12.60
CA LEU A 43 12.84 0.69 12.36
C LEU A 43 11.82 0.73 13.50
N LEU A 44 10.55 0.92 13.14
CA LEU A 44 9.43 0.76 14.05
C LEU A 44 8.56 -0.43 13.64
N ALA A 45 8.45 -1.39 14.56
CA ALA A 45 7.75 -2.65 14.38
C ALA A 45 6.37 -2.62 15.06
N LEU A 46 5.29 -2.62 14.27
CA LEU A 46 3.91 -2.67 14.76
C LEU A 46 3.25 -3.98 14.34
N SER A 47 2.67 -4.71 15.29
CA SER A 47 1.96 -5.96 15.00
C SER A 47 0.44 -5.76 15.00
N PHE A 48 -0.22 -6.48 14.11
CA PHE A 48 -1.68 -6.58 14.02
C PHE A 48 -2.07 -8.02 13.70
N THR A 49 -3.28 -8.40 14.09
CA THR A 49 -3.89 -9.71 13.84
C THR A 49 -5.23 -9.55 13.15
N SER A 50 -6.04 -8.58 13.57
CA SER A 50 -7.37 -8.35 13.00
C SER A 50 -7.36 -7.27 11.91
N ILE A 51 -8.39 -7.30 11.05
CA ILE A 51 -8.64 -6.25 10.08
C ILE A 51 -8.84 -4.88 10.75
N TYR A 52 -9.50 -4.86 11.91
CA TYR A 52 -9.72 -3.63 12.68
C TYR A 52 -8.39 -3.00 13.10
N GLU A 53 -7.52 -3.78 13.73
CA GLU A 53 -6.19 -3.32 14.13
C GLU A 53 -5.38 -2.79 12.94
N TYR A 54 -5.40 -3.52 11.82
CA TYR A 54 -4.75 -3.08 10.59
C TYR A 54 -5.26 -1.71 10.11
N LEU A 55 -6.57 -1.52 10.04
CA LEU A 55 -7.16 -0.27 9.55
C LEU A 55 -6.87 0.93 10.47
N PHE A 56 -6.89 0.73 11.79
CA PHE A 56 -6.51 1.77 12.75
C PHE A 56 -5.03 2.14 12.61
N LEU A 57 -4.15 1.14 12.53
CA LEU A 57 -2.71 1.38 12.36
C LEU A 57 -2.40 2.05 11.04
N LEU A 58 -3.06 1.65 9.96
CA LEU A 58 -2.89 2.27 8.65
C LEU A 58 -3.24 3.75 8.69
N ARG A 59 -4.37 4.11 9.32
CA ARG A 59 -4.79 5.51 9.49
C ARG A 59 -3.75 6.28 10.29
N ASP A 60 -3.42 5.82 11.49
CA ASP A 60 -2.56 6.55 12.40
C ASP A 60 -1.14 6.68 11.83
N ALA A 61 -0.60 5.63 11.21
CA ALA A 61 0.69 5.69 10.53
C ALA A 61 0.69 6.64 9.33
N SER A 62 -0.39 6.65 8.54
CA SER A 62 -0.53 7.59 7.41
C SER A 62 -0.58 9.04 7.91
N GLN A 63 -1.36 9.33 8.94
CA GLN A 63 -1.47 10.67 9.52
C GLN A 63 -0.15 11.16 10.11
N VAL A 64 0.63 10.29 10.74
CA VAL A 64 2.00 10.65 11.20
C VAL A 64 2.91 10.93 9.99
N LEU A 65 2.79 10.14 8.92
CA LEU A 65 3.58 10.32 7.71
C LEU A 65 3.18 11.57 6.90
N HIS A 66 2.00 12.15 7.15
CA HIS A 66 1.54 13.40 6.53
C HIS A 66 2.61 14.52 6.61
N GLU A 67 3.27 14.65 7.76
CA GLU A 67 4.31 15.67 8.00
C GLU A 67 5.53 15.50 7.08
N ALA A 68 5.78 14.28 6.58
CA ALA A 68 6.83 14.01 5.61
C ALA A 68 6.47 14.49 4.19
N ARG A 69 5.18 14.75 3.91
CA ARG A 69 4.62 15.13 2.61
C ARG A 69 5.14 14.21 1.49
N LYS A 70 5.61 14.77 0.38
CA LYS A 70 6.20 14.01 -0.75
C LYS A 70 7.38 13.13 -0.37
N ARG A 71 8.09 13.39 0.74
CA ARG A 71 9.19 12.53 1.23
C ARG A 71 8.69 11.25 1.90
N GLY A 72 7.42 11.19 2.27
CA GLY A 72 6.80 9.97 2.78
C GLY A 72 6.49 8.99 1.65
N LEU A 73 6.69 7.69 1.93
CA LEU A 73 6.26 6.59 1.07
C LEU A 73 5.45 5.59 1.89
N ILE A 74 4.28 5.21 1.37
CA ILE A 74 3.38 4.21 1.94
C ILE A 74 3.36 3.02 0.99
N TYR A 75 3.82 1.86 1.47
CA TYR A 75 3.92 0.62 0.70
C TYR A 75 2.94 -0.44 1.23
N LEU A 76 1.83 -0.64 0.52
CA LEU A 76 0.72 -1.49 0.97
C LEU A 76 0.77 -2.91 0.41
N ALA A 77 1.71 -3.71 0.92
CA ALA A 77 1.87 -5.12 0.52
C ALA A 77 1.05 -6.12 1.36
N ALA A 78 0.29 -5.66 2.36
CA ALA A 78 -0.53 -6.54 3.18
C ALA A 78 -1.70 -7.16 2.36
N ALA A 79 -1.92 -8.47 2.53
CA ALA A 79 -3.12 -9.13 2.04
C ALA A 79 -4.27 -8.88 3.03
N VAL A 80 -5.05 -7.83 2.76
CA VAL A 80 -6.15 -7.38 3.62
C VAL A 80 -7.44 -8.13 3.25
N SER A 81 -8.22 -8.57 4.24
CA SER A 81 -9.51 -9.22 3.99
C SER A 81 -10.48 -8.26 3.27
N ASP A 82 -11.14 -8.74 2.22
CA ASP A 82 -12.16 -7.96 1.50
C ASP A 82 -13.51 -7.91 2.26
N PHE A 83 -13.72 -8.84 3.17
CA PHE A 83 -14.95 -8.99 3.94
C PHE A 83 -14.66 -9.15 5.44
N TYR A 84 -15.59 -8.70 6.28
CA TYR A 84 -15.48 -8.74 7.75
C TYR A 84 -16.85 -8.92 8.41
N VAL A 85 -16.86 -9.22 9.70
CA VAL A 85 -18.09 -9.23 10.53
C VAL A 85 -18.03 -8.00 11.46
N PRO A 86 -19.02 -7.10 11.44
CA PRO A 86 -19.13 -5.98 12.36
C PRO A 86 -19.05 -6.43 13.83
N ASP A 87 -18.44 -5.62 14.68
CA ASP A 87 -18.25 -5.94 16.10
C ASP A 87 -19.58 -6.21 16.83
N ASP A 88 -20.66 -5.54 16.44
CA ASP A 88 -22.01 -5.72 16.99
C ASP A 88 -22.73 -6.97 16.46
N GLU A 89 -22.24 -7.57 15.39
CA GLU A 89 -22.72 -8.85 14.83
C GLU A 89 -21.85 -10.04 15.24
N LEU A 90 -20.69 -9.79 15.88
CA LEU A 90 -19.76 -10.84 16.25
C LEU A 90 -20.31 -11.66 17.42
N ALA A 91 -20.43 -12.97 17.24
CA ALA A 91 -20.88 -13.87 18.30
C ALA A 91 -19.88 -13.88 19.48
N GLU A 92 -20.35 -13.58 20.68
CA GLU A 92 -19.52 -13.60 21.90
C GLU A 92 -19.03 -15.00 22.28
N HIS A 93 -19.74 -16.03 21.83
CA HIS A 93 -19.46 -17.43 22.13
C HIS A 93 -19.30 -18.23 20.86
N LYS A 94 -18.58 -19.35 20.98
CA LYS A 94 -18.41 -20.32 19.90
C LYS A 94 -19.77 -20.67 19.29
N ILE A 95 -19.91 -20.47 17.98
CA ILE A 95 -21.08 -20.90 17.21
C ILE A 95 -21.21 -22.42 17.33
N GLN A 96 -22.37 -22.89 17.77
CA GLN A 96 -22.60 -24.31 18.01
C GLN A 96 -22.93 -25.03 16.70
N SER A 97 -22.44 -26.26 16.56
CA SER A 97 -22.78 -27.11 15.41
C SER A 97 -24.22 -27.59 15.52
N THR A 98 -25.03 -27.30 14.50
CA THR A 98 -26.39 -27.83 14.33
C THR A 98 -26.47 -28.65 13.04
N ASP A 99 -27.36 -29.64 12.99
CA ASP A 99 -27.50 -30.60 11.86
C ASP A 99 -27.98 -29.98 10.52
N GLY A 100 -27.98 -28.65 10.37
CA GLY A 100 -28.49 -27.91 9.21
C GLY A 100 -27.46 -27.08 8.44
N GLY A 101 -26.16 -27.19 8.73
CA GLY A 101 -25.10 -26.40 8.09
C GLY A 101 -24.91 -25.01 8.71
N LEU A 102 -23.96 -24.22 8.16
CA LEU A 102 -23.60 -22.88 8.64
C LEU A 102 -23.74 -21.85 7.51
N ALA A 103 -24.51 -20.79 7.75
CA ALA A 103 -24.56 -19.61 6.91
C ALA A 103 -23.76 -18.47 7.56
N LEU A 104 -22.79 -17.91 6.83
CA LEU A 104 -21.99 -16.76 7.27
C LEU A 104 -22.37 -15.54 6.44
N HIS A 105 -22.79 -14.48 7.12
CA HIS A 105 -23.04 -13.17 6.52
C HIS A 105 -21.82 -12.29 6.81
N LEU A 106 -21.19 -11.78 5.76
CA LEU A 106 -20.01 -10.92 5.84
C LEU A 106 -20.28 -9.60 5.13
N HIS A 107 -19.78 -8.51 5.70
CA HIS A 107 -19.85 -7.17 5.13
C HIS A 107 -18.58 -6.86 4.36
N SER A 108 -18.68 -6.07 3.29
CA SER A 108 -17.50 -5.60 2.56
C SER A 108 -16.71 -4.59 3.39
N VAL A 109 -15.39 -4.76 3.44
CA VAL A 109 -14.50 -3.80 4.09
C VAL A 109 -14.55 -2.46 3.34
N PRO A 110 -14.73 -1.33 4.04
CA PRO A 110 -14.70 0.00 3.42
C PRO A 110 -13.41 0.21 2.63
N LYS A 111 -13.49 0.92 1.50
CA LYS A 111 -12.34 1.12 0.60
C LYS A 111 -11.41 2.21 1.12
N MET A 112 -10.67 1.89 2.18
CA MET A 112 -9.83 2.83 2.94
C MET A 112 -8.62 3.36 2.17
N LEU A 113 -8.25 2.76 1.03
CA LEU A 113 -7.13 3.24 0.21
C LEU A 113 -7.32 4.69 -0.26
N GLY A 114 -8.56 5.07 -0.59
CA GLY A 114 -8.87 6.44 -1.02
C GLY A 114 -8.71 7.48 0.09
N GLU A 115 -8.88 7.08 1.35
CA GLU A 115 -8.76 7.99 2.50
C GLU A 115 -7.32 8.43 2.73
N ILE A 116 -6.33 7.65 2.30
CA ILE A 116 -4.91 8.07 2.35
C ILE A 116 -4.72 9.33 1.50
N LYS A 117 -5.34 9.37 0.32
CA LYS A 117 -5.15 10.43 -0.68
C LYS A 117 -6.15 11.58 -0.61
N GLY A 118 -7.23 11.44 0.16
CA GLY A 118 -8.30 12.44 0.22
C GLY A 118 -9.39 12.27 -0.84
N GLY A 119 -9.53 11.06 -1.41
CA GLY A 119 -10.60 10.75 -2.35
C GLY A 119 -11.98 11.03 -1.74
N GLY A 120 -12.88 11.64 -2.51
CA GLY A 120 -14.25 11.97 -2.05
C GLY A 120 -14.39 13.31 -1.32
N GLY A 121 -13.37 14.19 -1.36
CA GLY A 121 -13.44 15.54 -0.80
C GLY A 121 -12.99 15.65 0.66
N SER A 122 -12.27 14.65 1.18
CA SER A 122 -11.61 14.70 2.49
C SER A 122 -10.18 15.23 2.37
N ASP A 123 -9.61 15.76 3.46
CA ASP A 123 -8.23 16.30 3.48
C ASP A 123 -7.14 15.22 3.28
N GLY A 124 -7.53 13.93 3.25
CA GLY A 124 -6.63 12.80 3.11
C GLY A 124 -5.74 12.57 4.33
N TRP A 125 -5.38 11.32 4.63
CA TRP A 125 -4.47 11.03 5.73
C TRP A 125 -3.02 11.40 5.40
N ALA A 126 -2.60 11.24 4.15
CA ALA A 126 -1.25 11.56 3.64
C ALA A 126 -1.29 11.84 2.12
N PRO A 127 -1.98 12.91 1.67
CA PRO A 127 -2.25 13.15 0.24
C PRO A 127 -0.97 13.28 -0.61
N GLU A 128 0.06 13.93 -0.07
CA GLU A 128 1.31 14.19 -0.80
C GLU A 128 2.28 12.99 -0.81
N ALA A 129 2.17 12.06 0.16
CA ALA A 129 3.04 10.90 0.24
C ALA A 129 2.94 10.04 -1.03
N MET A 130 4.02 9.35 -1.40
CA MET A 130 3.95 8.34 -2.45
C MET A 130 3.18 7.12 -1.94
N LEU A 131 2.11 6.74 -2.63
CA LEU A 131 1.28 5.58 -2.31
C LEU A 131 1.55 4.48 -3.32
N VAL A 132 2.06 3.37 -2.82
CA VAL A 132 2.33 2.14 -3.57
C VAL A 132 1.35 1.07 -3.11
N SER A 133 0.65 0.44 -4.05
CA SER A 133 -0.29 -0.65 -3.76
C SER A 133 0.01 -1.88 -4.60
N PHE A 134 -0.59 -3.02 -4.24
CA PHE A 134 -0.39 -4.29 -4.92
C PHE A 134 -1.66 -4.76 -5.62
N LYS A 135 -1.51 -5.32 -6.81
CA LYS A 135 -2.56 -6.00 -7.54
C LYS A 135 -2.06 -7.35 -8.02
N LEU A 136 -2.78 -8.41 -7.69
CA LEU A 136 -2.51 -9.76 -8.16
C LEU A 136 -3.69 -10.22 -8.99
N GLU A 137 -3.43 -10.64 -10.23
CA GLU A 137 -4.45 -11.19 -11.13
C GLU A 137 -4.01 -12.52 -11.73
N THR A 138 -4.95 -13.29 -12.23
CA THR A 138 -4.68 -14.54 -12.97
C THR A 138 -4.71 -14.34 -14.49
N ASN A 139 -5.35 -13.25 -14.95
CA ASN A 139 -5.47 -12.90 -16.36
C ASN A 139 -4.59 -11.67 -16.66
N ALA A 140 -3.61 -11.83 -17.55
CA ALA A 140 -2.72 -10.75 -17.96
C ALA A 140 -3.45 -9.64 -18.73
N ALA A 141 -4.48 -9.99 -19.50
CA ALA A 141 -5.19 -9.08 -20.39
C ALA A 141 -5.85 -7.90 -19.65
N ILE A 142 -6.24 -8.12 -18.39
CA ILE A 142 -6.94 -7.13 -17.56
C ILE A 142 -6.05 -6.44 -16.53
N LEU A 143 -4.83 -6.95 -16.30
CA LEU A 143 -4.00 -6.54 -15.18
C LEU A 143 -3.67 -5.05 -15.24
N LYS A 144 -3.28 -4.56 -16.42
CA LYS A 144 -2.99 -3.13 -16.66
C LYS A 144 -4.24 -2.26 -16.50
N ALA A 145 -5.39 -2.70 -17.01
CA ALA A 145 -6.67 -1.99 -16.89
C ALA A 145 -7.11 -1.85 -15.43
N LYS A 146 -7.03 -2.93 -14.64
CA LYS A 146 -7.34 -2.90 -13.21
C LYS A 146 -6.37 -2.04 -12.40
N ALA A 147 -5.08 -2.02 -12.78
CA ALA A 147 -4.10 -1.15 -12.17
C ALA A 147 -4.42 0.33 -12.44
N ALA A 148 -4.67 0.70 -13.70
CA ALA A 148 -5.07 2.07 -14.07
C ALA A 148 -6.38 2.52 -13.42
N ALA A 149 -7.38 1.63 -13.34
CA ALA A 149 -8.62 1.90 -12.62
C ALA A 149 -8.37 2.17 -11.12
N SER A 150 -7.42 1.47 -10.50
CA SER A 150 -7.04 1.70 -9.10
C SER A 150 -6.33 3.05 -8.92
N ILE A 151 -5.41 3.40 -9.83
CA ILE A 151 -4.75 4.72 -9.88
C ILE A 151 -5.80 5.83 -9.96
N ARG A 152 -6.68 5.78 -10.96
CA ARG A 152 -7.75 6.76 -11.16
C ARG A 152 -8.65 6.88 -9.94
N LYS A 153 -9.09 5.75 -9.38
CA LYS A 153 -10.12 5.72 -8.34
C LYS A 153 -9.59 6.17 -6.98
N TYR A 154 -8.35 5.84 -6.65
CA TYR A 154 -7.82 6.04 -5.29
C TYR A 154 -6.64 7.02 -5.23
N GLY A 155 -6.19 7.58 -6.37
CA GLY A 155 -5.02 8.46 -6.40
C GLY A 155 -3.71 7.74 -6.07
N ILE A 156 -3.63 6.43 -6.36
CA ILE A 156 -2.43 5.63 -6.13
C ILE A 156 -1.34 6.10 -7.11
N ASP A 157 -0.12 6.34 -6.61
CA ASP A 157 0.99 6.76 -7.46
C ASP A 157 1.55 5.58 -8.25
N VAL A 158 1.71 4.42 -7.60
CA VAL A 158 2.26 3.21 -8.24
C VAL A 158 1.46 1.97 -7.83
N VAL A 159 1.04 1.18 -8.81
CA VAL A 159 0.48 -0.15 -8.61
C VAL A 159 1.52 -1.18 -9.03
N VAL A 160 1.95 -1.98 -8.07
CA VAL A 160 2.75 -3.18 -8.31
C VAL A 160 1.80 -4.30 -8.74
N ALA A 161 1.78 -4.57 -10.03
CA ALA A 161 0.85 -5.44 -10.72
C ALA A 161 1.54 -6.74 -11.13
N ASN A 162 1.15 -7.84 -10.47
CA ASN A 162 1.71 -9.17 -10.71
C ASN A 162 0.65 -10.12 -11.25
N GLN A 163 1.12 -11.07 -12.04
CA GLN A 163 0.32 -12.22 -12.44
C GLN A 163 0.65 -13.42 -11.55
N LEU A 164 -0.36 -14.16 -11.09
CA LEU A 164 -0.21 -15.30 -10.18
C LEU A 164 0.75 -16.37 -10.70
N GLN A 165 0.85 -16.53 -12.02
CA GLN A 165 1.72 -17.53 -12.64
C GLN A 165 3.20 -17.09 -12.67
N THR A 166 3.48 -15.78 -12.64
CA THR A 166 4.83 -15.22 -12.85
C THR A 166 5.33 -14.37 -11.68
N TYR A 167 4.57 -14.22 -10.59
CA TYR A 167 4.89 -13.31 -9.48
C TYR A 167 6.26 -13.52 -8.82
N LYS A 168 6.87 -14.70 -8.96
CA LYS A 168 8.22 -15.01 -8.45
C LYS A 168 9.35 -14.65 -9.42
N SER A 169 9.04 -14.50 -10.69
CA SER A 169 10.02 -14.27 -11.77
C SER A 169 9.87 -12.91 -12.42
N GLN A 170 8.75 -12.22 -12.20
CA GLN A 170 8.43 -10.96 -12.83
C GLN A 170 7.52 -10.11 -11.95
N VAL A 171 7.74 -8.80 -11.99
CA VAL A 171 6.87 -7.78 -11.38
C VAL A 171 6.71 -6.63 -12.37
N THR A 172 5.48 -6.11 -12.52
CA THR A 172 5.22 -4.94 -13.37
C THR A 172 4.74 -3.78 -12.50
N LEU A 173 5.40 -2.64 -12.59
CA LEU A 173 4.95 -1.40 -11.98
C LEU A 173 4.10 -0.63 -13.00
N VAL A 174 2.93 -0.18 -12.60
CA VAL A 174 2.05 0.69 -13.38
C VAL A 174 1.89 2.00 -12.64
N PHE A 175 2.11 3.12 -13.31
CA PHE A 175 2.04 4.46 -12.72
C PHE A 175 1.48 5.47 -13.72
N ALA A 176 0.87 6.56 -13.24
CA ALA A 176 0.26 7.57 -14.10
C ALA A 176 1.30 8.28 -14.97
N GLU A 177 0.91 8.66 -16.18
CA GLU A 177 1.68 9.54 -17.07
C GLU A 177 1.15 10.97 -16.98
N GLY A 178 1.96 11.88 -16.45
CA GLY A 178 1.56 13.27 -16.25
C GLY A 178 0.53 13.44 -15.13
N ASP A 179 -0.15 14.59 -15.15
CA ASP A 179 -1.07 14.99 -14.07
C ASP A 179 -2.52 14.56 -14.30
N GLU A 180 -2.86 14.12 -15.51
CA GLU A 180 -4.23 13.71 -15.85
C GLU A 180 -4.52 12.28 -15.38
N PRO A 181 -5.69 12.04 -14.75
CA PRO A 181 -6.04 10.70 -14.29
C PRO A 181 -6.23 9.76 -15.48
N PRO A 182 -5.69 8.51 -15.42
CA PRO A 182 -5.75 7.60 -16.55
C PRO A 182 -7.17 7.25 -16.93
N LEU A 183 -7.39 6.93 -18.22
CA LEU A 183 -8.66 6.42 -18.68
C LEU A 183 -8.82 4.98 -18.20
N SER A 184 -9.90 4.71 -17.46
CA SER A 184 -10.23 3.37 -17.00
C SER A 184 -11.34 2.77 -17.86
N ILE A 185 -11.14 1.55 -18.31
CA ILE A 185 -12.16 0.73 -18.98
C ILE A 185 -12.63 -0.32 -17.99
N GLU A 186 -13.95 -0.52 -17.89
CA GLU A 186 -14.52 -1.60 -17.10
C GLU A 186 -14.18 -2.94 -17.76
N VAL A 187 -13.77 -3.91 -16.93
CA VAL A 187 -13.34 -5.24 -17.36
C VAL A 187 -14.22 -6.31 -16.69
N SER A 188 -14.58 -7.35 -17.44
CA SER A 188 -15.38 -8.48 -16.97
C SER A 188 -14.52 -9.56 -16.31
N GLY A 189 -13.26 -9.69 -16.71
CA GLY A 189 -12.27 -10.62 -16.16
C GLY A 189 -11.91 -11.78 -17.08
N ASP A 190 -12.73 -12.07 -18.09
CA ASP A 190 -12.59 -13.15 -19.07
C ASP A 190 -12.01 -12.70 -20.43
N GLU A 191 -11.48 -11.47 -20.49
CA GLU A 191 -10.89 -10.91 -21.70
C GLU A 191 -9.72 -11.78 -22.19
N THR A 192 -9.71 -12.01 -23.50
CA THR A 192 -8.68 -12.79 -24.19
C THR A 192 -7.55 -11.91 -24.70
N ASP A 193 -7.87 -10.70 -25.13
CA ASP A 193 -6.94 -9.73 -25.69
C ASP A 193 -6.66 -8.64 -24.66
N GLU A 194 -5.44 -8.10 -24.68
CA GLU A 194 -5.03 -7.04 -23.75
C GLU A 194 -5.95 -5.81 -23.89
N VAL A 195 -6.53 -5.39 -22.77
CA VAL A 195 -7.40 -4.24 -22.72
C VAL A 195 -6.55 -2.97 -22.91
N PRO A 196 -6.81 -2.15 -23.93
CA PRO A 196 -6.01 -0.96 -24.21
C PRO A 196 -6.23 0.09 -23.13
N VAL A 197 -5.15 0.62 -22.55
CA VAL A 197 -5.19 1.65 -21.49
C VAL A 197 -4.31 2.82 -21.87
N SER A 198 -4.76 4.04 -21.59
CA SER A 198 -4.00 5.29 -21.80
C SER A 198 -3.81 6.07 -20.51
N GLY A 199 -2.76 6.91 -20.45
CA GLY A 199 -2.42 7.71 -19.27
C GLY A 199 -1.67 6.94 -18.18
N VAL A 200 -1.10 5.78 -18.52
CA VAL A 200 -0.22 5.02 -17.61
C VAL A 200 1.02 4.53 -18.33
N SER A 201 2.14 4.61 -17.61
CA SER A 201 3.43 4.03 -17.95
C SER A 201 3.63 2.72 -17.21
N THR A 202 4.49 1.85 -17.75
CA THR A 202 4.77 0.55 -17.16
C THR A 202 6.26 0.24 -17.17
N THR A 203 6.79 -0.22 -16.04
CA THR A 203 8.13 -0.81 -15.94
C THR A 203 7.99 -2.28 -15.54
N THR A 204 8.50 -3.21 -16.35
CA THR A 204 8.54 -4.64 -15.99
C THR A 204 9.94 -5.03 -15.56
N LEU A 205 10.05 -5.57 -14.35
CA LEU A 205 11.28 -6.11 -13.81
C LEU A 205 11.22 -7.64 -13.87
N ASN A 206 12.30 -8.25 -14.34
CA ASN A 206 12.42 -9.70 -14.45
C ASN A 206 13.52 -10.19 -13.50
N LEU A 207 13.37 -11.41 -13.01
CA LEU A 207 14.35 -12.03 -12.14
C LEU A 207 15.67 -12.20 -12.91
N PRO A 208 16.82 -11.83 -12.31
CA PRO A 208 18.11 -11.96 -12.97
C PRO A 208 18.40 -13.41 -13.38
N SER A 209 18.97 -13.61 -14.57
CA SER A 209 19.31 -14.94 -15.08
C SER A 209 20.35 -15.68 -14.24
N GLN A 210 21.14 -14.96 -13.44
CA GLN A 210 22.15 -15.52 -12.53
C GLN A 210 21.56 -15.95 -11.17
N GLY A 211 20.24 -15.90 -11.01
CA GLY A 211 19.57 -16.06 -9.72
C GLY A 211 19.59 -14.76 -8.91
N GLY A 212 18.82 -14.73 -7.82
CA GLY A 212 18.65 -13.56 -6.94
C GLY A 212 17.21 -13.40 -6.49
N ASP A 213 16.88 -12.19 -6.05
CA ASP A 213 15.57 -11.78 -5.56
C ASP A 213 15.04 -10.60 -6.40
N LEU A 214 13.72 -10.45 -6.52
CA LEU A 214 13.10 -9.34 -7.25
C LEU A 214 13.03 -8.07 -6.40
N GLU A 215 12.99 -8.22 -5.08
CA GLU A 215 12.78 -7.17 -4.11
C GLU A 215 13.83 -6.05 -4.21
N PRO A 216 15.14 -6.33 -4.37
CA PRO A 216 16.13 -5.26 -4.56
C PRO A 216 15.89 -4.43 -5.84
N LEU A 217 15.47 -5.08 -6.93
CA LEU A 217 15.14 -4.39 -8.18
C LEU A 217 13.88 -3.54 -8.03
N LEU A 218 12.87 -4.08 -7.35
CA LEU A 218 11.63 -3.39 -7.06
C LEU A 218 11.87 -2.15 -6.18
N VAL A 219 12.65 -2.29 -5.11
CA VAL A 219 13.00 -1.18 -4.21
C VAL A 219 13.78 -0.09 -4.97
N ALA A 220 14.75 -0.48 -5.82
CA ALA A 220 15.50 0.47 -6.62
C ALA A 220 14.61 1.27 -7.60
N GLU A 221 13.69 0.59 -8.29
CA GLU A 221 12.78 1.25 -9.21
C GLU A 221 11.75 2.13 -8.50
N LEU A 222 11.23 1.69 -7.34
CA LEU A 222 10.34 2.52 -6.52
C LEU A 222 11.05 3.76 -5.98
N ALA A 223 12.31 3.64 -5.54
CA ALA A 223 13.13 4.78 -5.11
C ALA A 223 13.33 5.77 -6.27
N ARG A 224 13.64 5.29 -7.48
CA ARG A 224 13.76 6.13 -8.67
C ARG A 224 12.46 6.89 -8.99
N LEU A 225 11.32 6.21 -8.91
CA LEU A 225 10.00 6.84 -9.11
C LEU A 225 9.67 7.84 -7.99
N HIS A 226 10.10 7.56 -6.76
CA HIS A 226 9.95 8.48 -5.63
C HIS A 226 10.80 9.75 -5.81
N ASP A 227 12.03 9.62 -6.27
CA ASP A 227 12.92 10.73 -6.60
C ASP A 227 12.33 11.64 -7.68
N LEU A 228 11.68 11.06 -8.71
CA LEU A 228 10.96 11.82 -9.73
C LEU A 228 9.84 12.67 -9.11
N LYS A 229 9.01 12.07 -8.26
CA LYS A 229 7.92 12.78 -7.55
C LYS A 229 8.44 13.92 -6.66
N LEU A 230 9.62 13.75 -6.06
CA LEU A 230 10.28 14.80 -5.29
C LEU A 230 10.76 15.94 -6.20
N SER A 231 11.33 15.62 -7.36
CA SER A 231 11.87 16.61 -8.30
C SER A 231 10.82 17.56 -8.89
N ASP A 232 9.57 17.10 -9.03
CA ASP A 232 8.47 17.95 -9.49
C ASP A 232 8.21 19.15 -8.55
N GLU A 233 8.63 19.09 -7.28
CA GLU A 233 8.52 20.19 -6.31
C GLU A 233 9.53 21.33 -6.55
N GLU A 234 10.76 21.02 -6.98
CA GLU A 234 11.82 22.03 -7.12
C GLU A 234 11.57 23.02 -8.27
N SER A 235 10.70 22.67 -9.22
CA SER A 235 10.33 23.53 -10.35
C SER A 235 9.36 24.67 -10.00
N VAL A 236 8.68 24.62 -8.84
CA VAL A 236 7.58 25.54 -8.50
C VAL A 236 7.93 26.56 -7.40
N THR A 237 9.04 26.40 -6.66
CA THR A 237 9.42 27.36 -5.60
C THR A 237 10.59 28.26 -5.99
N PRO A 238 10.41 29.60 -6.13
CA PRO A 238 11.55 30.50 -6.07
C PRO A 238 12.09 30.49 -4.65
N ARG A 239 13.38 30.19 -4.48
CA ARG A 239 14.09 30.27 -3.20
C ARG A 239 13.88 31.66 -2.59
N ARG A 240 12.98 31.80 -1.61
CA ARG A 240 12.87 33.01 -0.81
C ARG A 240 14.09 33.10 0.10
N GLY A 241 14.91 34.11 -0.23
CA GLY A 241 15.94 34.79 0.57
C GLY A 241 16.33 34.21 1.91
N GLY A 242 17.63 33.94 2.05
CA GLY A 242 18.26 33.62 3.32
C GLY A 242 18.00 34.72 4.38
N ALA A 243 17.54 34.29 5.54
CA ALA A 243 17.61 35.08 6.76
C ALA A 243 18.83 34.57 7.57
N SER A 244 19.92 35.34 7.49
CA SER A 244 21.05 35.22 8.41
C SER A 244 20.57 35.62 9.82
N MET A 245 20.50 34.66 10.72
CA MET A 245 20.23 34.90 12.13
C MET A 245 21.48 35.51 12.78
N ARG A 246 21.45 36.84 13.01
CA ARG A 246 22.43 37.50 13.88
C ARG A 246 22.05 37.25 15.33
N ILE A 247 22.91 36.51 16.03
CA ILE A 247 22.94 36.46 17.48
C ILE A 247 23.53 37.80 17.95
N VAL A 248 22.74 38.58 18.68
CA VAL A 248 23.25 39.75 19.43
C VAL A 248 23.46 39.31 20.87
N SER A 249 24.63 39.67 21.38
CA SER A 249 25.14 39.38 22.73
C SER A 249 24.38 40.14 23.81
#